data_AF-A0A959EBY4-F1
#
_entry.id   AF-A0A959EBY4-F1
#
_cell.length_a   1.000
_cell.length_b   1.000
_cell.length_c   1.000
_cell.angle_alpha   90.00
_cell.angle_beta   90.00
_cell.angle_gamma   90.00
#
_symmetry.space_group_name_H-M   'P 1'
#
loop_
_entity.id
_entity.type
_entity.pdbx_description
1 polymer ?
#
loop_
_entity_poly.entity_id
_entity_poly.type
_entity_poly.pdbx_seq_one_letter_code
_entity_poly.pdbx_strand_id
1 'polypeptide(L)'
;MIKRLTVLAVLLTFVAGLPAQGLKDLMNKAKKELNGGSDDETGSGLKEALNAGVKEAVDFLSTPDGYYKSAYKILLPEEVL
;
A
#
# COMPACT_ATOMS: atom_id res chain seq x y z
N MET A 1 -2.10 -12.86 56.91
CA MET A 1 -1.43 -12.66 55.60
C MET A 1 -1.65 -13.83 54.64
N ILE A 2 -1.65 -15.08 55.11
CA ILE A 2 -1.91 -16.29 54.30
C ILE A 2 -3.23 -16.29 53.50
N LYS A 3 -4.34 -15.79 54.06
CA LYS A 3 -5.63 -15.70 53.32
C LYS A 3 -5.59 -14.74 52.11
N ARG A 4 -4.78 -13.68 52.16
CA ARG A 4 -4.59 -12.75 51.04
C ARG A 4 -3.70 -13.38 49.96
N LEU A 5 -2.75 -14.21 50.39
CA LEU A 5 -1.85 -14.95 49.50
C LEU A 5 -2.58 -16.06 48.72
N THR A 6 -3.50 -16.78 49.35
CA THR A 6 -4.33 -17.77 48.66
C THR A 6 -5.32 -17.15 47.66
N VAL A 7 -5.90 -15.98 47.98
CA VAL A 7 -6.76 -15.24 47.03
C VAL A 7 -5.95 -14.76 45.81
N LEU A 8 -4.73 -14.28 46.02
CA LEU A 8 -3.84 -13.85 44.94
C LEU A 8 -3.44 -15.03 44.03
N ALA A 9 -3.16 -16.20 44.60
CA ALA A 9 -2.81 -17.40 43.86
C ALA A 9 -3.97 -17.92 42.98
N VAL A 10 -5.21 -17.86 43.49
CA VAL A 10 -6.42 -18.24 42.73
C VAL A 10 -6.70 -17.24 41.60
N LEU A 11 -6.46 -15.94 41.83
CA LEU A 11 -6.58 -14.92 40.77
C LEU A 11 -5.57 -15.16 39.64
N LEU A 12 -4.36 -15.61 39.98
CA LEU A 12 -3.29 -15.85 39.00
C LEU A 12 -3.61 -17.03 38.09
N THR A 13 -4.22 -18.09 38.63
CA THR A 13 -4.67 -19.25 37.84
C THR A 13 -5.82 -18.95 36.89
N PHE A 14 -6.62 -17.90 37.17
CA PHE A 14 -7.73 -17.48 36.31
C PHE A 14 -7.25 -16.74 35.05
N VAL A 15 -6.13 -16.00 35.15
CA VAL A 15 -5.51 -15.31 34.00
C VAL A 15 -4.82 -16.30 33.04
N ALA A 16 -4.27 -17.41 33.56
CA ALA A 16 -3.63 -18.45 32.75
C ALA A 16 -4.61 -19.29 31.91
N GLY A 17 -5.93 -19.22 32.21
CA GLY A 17 -6.97 -19.94 31.48
C GLY A 17 -7.59 -19.19 30.29
N LEU A 18 -7.18 -17.94 30.05
CA LEU A 18 -7.64 -17.18 28.89
C LEU A 18 -6.98 -17.73 27.61
N PRO A 19 -7.75 -18.01 26.53
CA PRO A 19 -7.16 -18.54 25.30
C PRO A 19 -6.29 -17.47 24.65
N ALA A 20 -4.97 -17.61 24.77
CA ALA A 20 -3.97 -16.81 24.04
C ALA A 20 -4.17 -16.85 22.50
N GLN A 21 -4.96 -17.80 22.02
CA GLN A 21 -5.32 -18.00 20.63
C GLN A 21 -6.15 -16.83 20.06
N GLY A 22 -7.08 -16.26 20.83
CA GLY A 22 -7.93 -15.15 20.34
C GLY A 22 -7.14 -13.88 20.04
N LEU A 23 -6.14 -13.55 20.89
CA LEU A 23 -5.25 -12.41 20.67
C LEU A 23 -4.30 -12.66 19.50
N LYS A 24 -3.82 -13.89 19.35
CA LYS A 24 -2.92 -14.29 18.25
C LYS A 24 -3.64 -14.27 16.91
N ASP A 25 -4.90 -14.72 16.85
CA ASP A 25 -5.71 -14.70 15.63
C ASP A 25 -6.11 -13.27 15.22
N LEU A 26 -6.41 -12.40 16.20
CA LEU A 26 -6.66 -10.99 15.96
C LEU A 26 -5.39 -10.26 15.47
N MET A 27 -4.23 -10.56 16.07
CA MET A 27 -2.95 -10.01 15.63
C MET A 27 -2.57 -10.49 14.23
N ASN A 28 -2.85 -11.74 13.89
CA ASN A 28 -2.61 -12.29 12.56
C ASN A 28 -3.52 -11.67 11.50
N LYS A 29 -4.81 -11.43 11.82
CA LYS A 29 -5.72 -10.70 10.92
C LYS A 29 -5.27 -9.25 10.73
N ALA A 30 -4.92 -8.55 11.80
CA ALA A 30 -4.41 -7.18 11.69
C ALA A 30 -3.11 -7.11 10.87
N LYS A 31 -2.17 -8.05 11.06
CA LYS A 31 -0.96 -8.14 10.23
C LYS A 31 -1.27 -8.42 8.76
N LYS A 32 -2.29 -9.24 8.47
CA LYS A 32 -2.67 -9.55 7.10
C LYS A 32 -3.24 -8.33 6.37
N GLU A 33 -4.08 -7.55 7.04
CA GLU A 33 -4.62 -6.28 6.50
C GLU A 33 -3.52 -5.22 6.36
N LEU A 34 -2.58 -5.15 7.30
CA LEU A 34 -1.48 -4.17 7.26
C LEU A 34 -0.38 -4.50 6.25
N ASN A 35 -0.18 -5.78 5.91
CA ASN A 35 0.80 -6.21 4.91
C ASN A 35 0.18 -6.50 3.54
N GLY A 36 -1.13 -6.31 3.39
CA GLY A 36 -1.88 -6.80 2.23
C GLY A 36 -2.88 -5.78 1.73
N GLY A 37 -2.39 -4.72 1.07
CA GLY A 37 -2.99 -4.44 -0.23
C GLY A 37 -2.64 -5.66 -1.08
N SER A 38 -3.63 -6.41 -1.56
CA SER A 38 -3.30 -7.61 -2.34
C SER A 38 -2.37 -7.21 -3.49
N ASP A 39 -1.37 -8.03 -3.84
CA ASP A 39 -0.41 -7.70 -4.90
C ASP A 39 -1.14 -7.33 -6.22
N ASP A 40 -2.33 -7.90 -6.43
CA ASP A 40 -3.25 -7.60 -7.52
C ASP A 40 -3.84 -6.17 -7.48
N GLU A 41 -4.25 -5.68 -6.30
CA GLU A 41 -4.74 -4.30 -6.13
C GLU A 41 -3.62 -3.28 -6.31
N THR A 42 -2.42 -3.59 -5.81
CA THR A 42 -1.24 -2.73 -6.01
C THR A 42 -0.85 -2.70 -7.48
N GLY A 43 -0.81 -3.85 -8.14
CA GLY A 43 -0.49 -3.96 -9.57
C GLY A 43 -1.52 -3.28 -10.46
N SER A 44 -2.81 -3.43 -10.16
CA SER A 44 -3.88 -2.75 -10.90
C SER A 44 -3.85 -1.23 -10.70
N GLY A 45 -3.60 -0.75 -9.48
CA GLY A 45 -3.42 0.67 -9.19
C GLY A 45 -2.23 1.29 -9.94
N LEU A 46 -1.08 0.60 -9.97
CA LEU A 46 0.08 1.03 -10.75
C LEU A 46 -0.21 1.06 -12.25
N LYS A 47 -0.94 0.07 -12.77
CA LYS A 47 -1.35 0.03 -14.18
C LYS A 47 -2.27 1.20 -14.54
N GLU A 48 -3.23 1.51 -13.69
CA GLU A 48 -4.14 2.64 -13.91
C GLU A 48 -3.39 3.98 -13.89
N ALA A 49 -2.50 4.18 -12.92
CA ALA A 49 -1.66 5.37 -12.85
C ALA A 49 -0.78 5.54 -14.11
N LEU A 50 -0.19 4.45 -14.61
CA LEU A 50 0.59 4.47 -15.84
C LEU A 50 -0.28 4.81 -17.06
N ASN A 51 -1.47 4.21 -17.17
CA ASN A 51 -2.40 4.50 -18.26
C ASN A 51 -2.82 5.96 -18.27
N ALA A 52 -3.16 6.52 -17.10
CA ALA A 52 -3.53 7.92 -16.96
C ALA A 52 -2.38 8.86 -17.37
N GLY A 53 -1.15 8.59 -16.89
CA GLY A 53 0.02 9.40 -17.23
C GLY A 53 0.39 9.36 -18.71
N VAL A 54 0.31 8.18 -19.35
CA VAL A 54 0.55 8.05 -20.79
C VAL A 54 -0.53 8.80 -21.58
N LYS A 55 -1.79 8.68 -21.19
CA LYS A 55 -2.89 9.39 -21.84
C LYS A 55 -2.69 10.91 -21.78
N GLU A 56 -2.39 11.46 -20.60
CA GLU A 56 -2.15 12.89 -20.43
C GLU A 56 -0.94 13.36 -21.25
N ALA A 57 0.15 12.58 -21.29
CA ALA A 57 1.33 12.90 -22.09
C ALA A 57 1.00 12.92 -23.60
N VAL A 58 0.22 11.94 -24.09
CA VAL A 58 -0.22 11.89 -25.49
C VAL A 58 -1.14 13.06 -25.80
N ASP A 59 -2.13 13.34 -24.96
CA ASP A 59 -3.06 14.45 -25.14
C ASP A 59 -2.30 15.79 -25.17
N PHE A 60 -1.32 15.99 -24.28
CA PHE A 60 -0.48 17.17 -24.26
C PHE A 60 0.36 17.33 -25.54
N LEU A 61 1.07 16.28 -25.96
CA LEU A 61 2.02 16.34 -27.07
C LEU A 61 1.35 16.31 -28.46
N SER A 62 0.15 15.74 -28.56
CA SER A 62 -0.59 15.58 -29.82
C SER A 62 -1.39 16.81 -30.23
N THR A 63 -1.44 17.85 -29.39
CA THR A 63 -2.00 19.15 -29.77
C THR A 63 -1.25 19.77 -30.95
N PRO A 64 -1.85 20.71 -31.71
CA PRO A 64 -1.15 21.43 -32.77
C PRO A 64 0.14 22.09 -32.23
N ASP A 65 1.28 21.73 -32.83
CA ASP A 65 2.65 22.06 -32.40
C ASP A 65 3.05 21.58 -30.99
N GLY A 66 2.27 20.74 -30.32
CA GLY A 66 2.48 20.31 -28.93
C GLY A 66 3.88 19.71 -28.72
N TYR A 67 4.26 18.75 -29.56
CA TYR A 67 5.61 18.19 -29.58
C TYR A 67 6.69 19.25 -29.84
N TYR A 68 6.55 20.08 -30.89
CA TYR A 68 7.56 21.06 -31.30
C TYR A 68 7.77 22.21 -30.31
N LYS A 69 6.75 22.53 -29.51
CA LYS A 69 6.83 23.54 -28.44
C LYS A 69 7.24 22.94 -27.09
N SER A 70 7.24 21.62 -26.97
CA SER A 70 7.65 20.93 -25.74
C SER A 70 9.17 20.92 -25.55
N ALA A 71 9.59 20.69 -24.31
CA ALA A 71 10.99 20.44 -23.98
C ALA A 71 11.53 19.10 -24.52
N TYR A 72 10.65 18.21 -24.98
CA TYR A 72 10.97 16.88 -25.48
C TYR A 72 11.32 16.85 -26.96
N LYS A 73 11.22 18.00 -27.65
CA LYS A 73 11.50 18.09 -29.07
C LYS A 73 12.95 17.68 -29.35
N ILE A 74 13.13 16.81 -30.33
CA ILE A 74 14.43 16.56 -30.93
C ILE A 74 14.66 17.65 -31.97
N LEU A 75 15.79 18.37 -31.87
CA LEU A 75 16.17 19.38 -32.84
C LEU A 75 16.48 18.70 -34.18
N LEU A 76 15.82 19.15 -35.25
CA LEU A 76 16.13 18.73 -36.60
C LEU A 76 17.33 19.55 -37.14
N PRO A 77 18.25 18.94 -37.90
CA PRO A 77 19.36 19.67 -38.52
C PRO A 77 18.84 20.70 -39.54
N GLU A 78 19.57 21.80 -39.71
CA GLU A 78 19.18 22.90 -40.62
C GLU A 78 19.10 22.47 -42.10
N GLU A 79 19.70 21.33 -42.44
CA GLU A 79 19.81 20.80 -43.80
C GLU A 79 18.51 20.15 -44.33
N VAL A 80 17.52 19.92 -43.47
CA VAL A 80 16.26 19.23 -43.79
C VAL A 80 15.01 20.14 -43.69
N LEU A 81 15.20 21.45 -43.53
CA LEU A 81 14.16 22.50 -43.57
C LEU A 81 14.18 23.25 -44.91
#